data_AF-A0A0G0SHZ9-F1
#
_entry.id   AF-A0A0G0SHZ9-F1
#
_cell.length_a   1.000
_cell.length_b   1.000
_cell.length_c   1.000
_cell.angle_alpha   90.00
_cell.angle_beta   90.00
_cell.angle_gamma   90.00
#
_symmetry.space_group_name_H-M   'P 1'
#
loop_
_entity.id
_entity.type
_entity.pdbx_description
1 polymer ?
#
loop_
_entity_poly.entity_id
_entity_poly.type
_entity_poly.pdbx_seq_one_letter_code
_entity_poly.pdbx_strand_id
1 'polypeptide(L)'
;MLHRTRNDKTYMESLSIFNEILSMGLPLILILLVILVVLIFLFAPKKKTYKTEKSGGTDIQVRFSRGALAKMQSMNLTEKQVLDTFYYGEKKVTARGQDMMVKRYPDGEIGLLFEKRDDGRWNIFSVWKR
;
A
#
# COMPACT_ATOMS: atom_id res chain seq x y z
N MET A 1 19.63 -67.16 -20.69
CA MET A 1 18.59 -66.48 -19.88
C MET A 1 19.23 -65.60 -18.79
N LEU A 2 20.18 -64.71 -19.14
CA LEU A 2 21.00 -63.94 -18.17
C LEU A 2 21.08 -62.43 -18.45
N HIS A 3 20.46 -61.94 -19.53
CA HIS A 3 20.51 -60.52 -19.90
C HIS A 3 19.42 -59.65 -19.25
N ARG A 4 18.39 -60.24 -18.65
CA ARG A 4 17.25 -59.49 -18.09
C ARG A 4 17.54 -58.95 -16.67
N THR A 5 18.26 -59.73 -15.87
CA THR A 5 18.53 -59.43 -14.45
C THR A 5 19.51 -58.28 -14.20
N ARG A 6 20.40 -57.97 -15.15
CA ARG A 6 21.37 -56.87 -15.02
C ARG A 6 20.72 -55.50 -15.22
N ASN A 7 19.78 -55.42 -16.16
CA ASN A 7 19.03 -54.19 -16.40
C ASN A 7 18.14 -53.86 -15.20
N ASP A 8 17.44 -54.85 -14.63
CA ASP A 8 16.56 -54.64 -13.47
C ASP A 8 17.31 -54.08 -12.25
N LYS A 9 18.53 -54.53 -11.97
CA LYS A 9 19.36 -53.97 -10.89
C LYS A 9 19.74 -52.51 -11.12
N THR A 10 20.12 -52.17 -12.35
CA THR A 10 20.55 -50.81 -12.71
C THR A 10 19.38 -49.83 -12.64
N TYR A 11 18.18 -50.26 -13.07
CA TYR A 11 16.95 -49.48 -12.92
C TYR A 11 16.59 -49.28 -11.44
N MET A 12 16.65 -50.33 -10.63
CA MET A 12 16.33 -50.25 -9.20
C MET A 12 17.32 -49.37 -8.42
N GLU A 13 18.62 -49.40 -8.76
CA GLU A 13 19.62 -48.50 -8.17
C GLU A 13 19.39 -47.04 -8.59
N SER A 14 19.07 -46.78 -9.86
CA SER A 14 18.76 -45.43 -10.33
C SER A 14 17.48 -44.83 -9.69
N LEU A 15 16.47 -45.68 -9.43
CA LEU A 15 15.25 -45.30 -8.72
C LEU A 15 15.51 -44.98 -7.24
N SER A 16 16.38 -45.74 -6.59
CA SER A 16 16.78 -45.48 -5.20
C SER A 16 17.50 -44.14 -5.07
N ILE A 17 18.47 -43.87 -5.94
CA ILE A 17 19.22 -42.61 -5.95
C ILE A 17 18.29 -41.43 -6.24
N PHE A 18 17.35 -41.58 -7.18
CA PHE A 18 16.38 -40.53 -7.50
C PHE A 18 15.44 -40.22 -6.31
N ASN A 19 14.95 -41.25 -5.62
CA ASN A 19 14.13 -41.08 -4.42
C ASN A 19 14.90 -40.43 -3.26
N GLU A 20 16.19 -40.74 -3.13
CA GLU A 20 17.04 -40.16 -2.08
C GLU A 20 17.31 -38.66 -2.35
N ILE A 21 17.57 -38.29 -3.61
CA ILE A 21 17.71 -36.88 -4.03
C ILE A 21 16.39 -36.11 -3.86
N LEU A 22 15.25 -36.72 -4.21
CA LEU A 22 13.92 -36.11 -4.00
C LEU A 22 13.61 -35.91 -2.52
N SER A 23 13.92 -36.90 -1.68
CA SER A 23 13.72 -36.83 -0.23
C SER A 23 14.55 -35.72 0.43
N MET A 24 15.77 -35.48 -0.06
CA MET A 24 16.63 -34.40 0.46
C MET A 24 16.32 -33.02 -0.13
N GLY A 25 15.85 -32.95 -1.38
CA GLY A 25 15.52 -31.68 -2.05
C GLY A 25 14.15 -31.10 -1.65
N LEU A 26 13.15 -31.96 -1.42
CA LEU A 26 11.80 -31.56 -1.04
C LEU A 26 11.72 -30.73 0.26
N PRO A 27 12.41 -31.07 1.38
CA PRO A 27 12.36 -30.25 2.59
C PRO A 27 12.99 -28.87 2.37
N LEU A 28 14.02 -28.78 1.53
CA LEU A 28 14.70 -27.52 1.23
C LEU A 28 13.78 -26.56 0.44
N ILE A 29 13.01 -27.11 -0.51
CA ILE A 29 11.97 -26.38 -1.25
C ILE A 29 10.84 -25.92 -0.32
N LEU A 30 10.40 -26.78 0.60
CA LEU A 30 9.37 -26.44 1.59
C LEU A 30 9.83 -25.32 2.52
N ILE A 31 11.08 -25.34 2.98
CA ILE A 31 11.65 -24.28 3.83
C ILE A 31 11.69 -22.94 3.05
N LEU A 32 12.13 -22.95 1.79
CA LEU A 32 12.14 -21.76 0.94
C LEU A 32 10.74 -21.17 0.75
N LEU A 33 9.72 -22.02 0.56
CA LEU A 33 8.33 -21.58 0.44
C LEU A 33 7.80 -20.94 1.73
N VAL A 34 8.11 -21.53 2.89
CA VAL A 34 7.69 -20.97 4.19
C VAL A 34 8.33 -19.60 4.43
N ILE A 35 9.63 -19.45 4.13
CA ILE A 35 10.33 -18.17 4.24
C ILE A 35 9.68 -17.11 3.34
N LEU A 36 9.35 -17.47 2.09
CA LEU A 36 8.70 -16.56 1.15
C LEU A 36 7.34 -16.08 1.68
N VAL A 37 6.52 -16.98 2.22
CA VAL A 37 5.20 -16.64 2.78
C VAL A 37 5.33 -15.69 3.98
N VAL A 38 6.29 -15.96 4.88
CA VAL A 38 6.55 -15.11 6.05
C VAL A 38 7.01 -13.71 5.61
N LEU A 39 7.88 -13.62 4.61
CA LEU A 39 8.31 -12.33 4.05
C LEU A 39 7.13 -11.57 3.46
N ILE A 40 6.26 -12.22 2.69
CA ILE A 40 5.06 -11.56 2.15
C ILE A 40 4.17 -11.05 3.27
N PHE A 41 3.99 -11.80 4.37
CA PHE A 41 3.15 -11.37 5.49
C PHE A 41 3.76 -10.22 6.30
N LEU A 42 5.09 -10.23 6.50
CA LEU A 42 5.81 -9.17 7.20
C LEU A 42 5.89 -7.87 6.38
N PHE A 43 6.09 -8.00 5.08
CA PHE A 43 6.20 -6.86 4.16
C PHE A 43 4.88 -6.51 3.48
N ALA A 44 3.78 -7.20 3.80
CA ALA A 44 2.46 -6.81 3.36
C ALA A 44 2.19 -5.39 3.88
N PRO A 45 1.87 -4.42 3.00
CA PRO A 45 1.52 -3.09 3.43
C PRO A 45 0.28 -3.20 4.32
N LYS A 46 0.45 -2.98 5.62
CA LYS A 46 -0.67 -2.88 6.56
C LYS A 46 -1.62 -1.81 6.01
N LYS A 47 -2.78 -2.23 5.52
CA LYS A 47 -3.88 -1.32 5.22
C LYS A 47 -4.27 -0.65 6.53
N LYS A 48 -3.76 0.55 6.76
CA LYS A 48 -4.13 1.37 7.91
C LYS A 48 -5.55 1.86 7.67
N THR A 49 -6.52 1.17 8.25
CA THR A 49 -7.87 1.71 8.40
C THR A 49 -7.80 2.73 9.54
N TYR A 50 -7.73 4.01 9.17
CA TYR A 50 -7.79 5.10 10.13
C TYR A 50 -9.23 5.20 10.65
N LYS A 51 -9.47 4.66 11.86
CA LYS A 51 -10.63 5.04 12.65
C LYS A 51 -10.28 6.32 13.39
N THR A 52 -10.79 7.45 12.91
CA THR A 52 -10.79 8.70 13.67
C THR A 52 -11.89 8.64 14.73
N GLU A 53 -11.51 8.53 16.00
CA GLU A 53 -12.45 8.67 17.12
C GLU A 53 -12.81 10.15 17.34
N LYS A 54 -14.06 10.45 16.94
CA LYS A 54 -15.05 11.38 17.51
C LYS A 54 -14.66 12.83 17.83
N SER A 55 -15.26 13.74 17.08
CA SER A 55 -15.98 14.89 17.65
C SER A 55 -17.31 15.04 16.91
N GLY A 56 -18.39 15.32 17.62
CA GLY A 56 -19.75 15.34 17.09
C GLY A 56 -19.92 16.29 15.90
N GLY A 57 -20.41 15.78 14.79
CA GLY A 57 -20.63 16.56 13.57
C GLY A 57 -20.44 15.65 12.38
N THR A 58 -21.50 15.48 11.59
CA THR A 58 -21.58 14.93 10.23
C THR A 58 -20.26 14.33 9.73
N ASP A 59 -20.16 13.01 9.60
CA ASP A 59 -18.98 12.31 9.09
C ASP A 59 -18.59 12.87 7.70
N ILE A 60 -17.68 13.86 7.68
CA ILE A 60 -17.31 14.57 6.47
C ILE A 60 -16.39 13.64 5.69
N GLN A 61 -16.97 12.89 4.76
CA GLN A 61 -16.20 12.01 3.89
C GLN A 61 -15.36 12.84 2.92
N VAL A 62 -14.06 12.97 3.23
CA VAL A 62 -13.06 13.58 2.36
C VAL A 62 -12.38 12.49 1.53
N ARG A 63 -12.27 12.70 0.23
CA ARG A 63 -11.53 11.86 -0.71
C ARG A 63 -10.40 12.64 -1.34
N PHE A 64 -9.31 11.93 -1.64
CA PHE A 64 -8.17 12.49 -2.38
C PHE A 64 -8.22 12.01 -3.83
N SER A 65 -8.08 12.94 -4.77
CA SER A 65 -7.85 12.58 -6.17
C SER A 65 -6.49 11.92 -6.34
N ARG A 66 -6.30 11.17 -7.44
CA ARG A 66 -4.98 10.62 -7.79
C ARG A 66 -3.90 11.71 -7.90
N GLY A 67 -4.27 12.88 -8.44
CA GLY A 67 -3.37 14.03 -8.57
C GLY A 67 -2.99 14.63 -7.21
N ALA A 68 -3.94 14.71 -6.27
CA ALA A 68 -3.66 15.14 -4.91
C ALA A 68 -2.71 14.16 -4.21
N LEU A 69 -2.97 12.85 -4.31
CA LEU A 69 -2.11 11.82 -3.72
C LEU A 69 -0.68 11.87 -4.27
N ALA A 70 -0.52 12.02 -5.59
CA ALA A 70 0.79 12.15 -6.21
C ALA A 70 1.57 13.39 -5.69
N LYS A 71 0.88 14.53 -5.54
CA LYS A 71 1.47 15.75 -5.00
C LYS A 71 1.81 15.63 -3.50
N MET A 72 0.97 14.96 -2.72
CA MET A 72 1.26 14.66 -1.32
C MET A 72 2.55 13.86 -1.18
N GLN A 73 2.70 12.81 -2.01
CA GLN A 73 3.90 11.99 -2.04
C GLN A 73 5.14 12.80 -2.44
N SER A 74 5.05 13.63 -3.49
CA SER A 74 6.21 14.42 -3.94
C SER A 74 6.67 15.47 -2.93
N MET A 75 5.76 15.96 -2.07
CA MET A 75 6.05 16.97 -1.05
C MET A 75 6.22 16.38 0.36
N ASN A 76 6.25 15.05 0.48
CA ASN A 76 6.30 14.32 1.75
C ASN A 76 5.22 14.80 2.76
N LEU A 77 4.03 15.12 2.26
CA LEU A 77 2.89 15.54 3.07
C LEU A 77 2.12 14.32 3.55
N THR A 78 1.86 14.29 4.86
CA THR A 78 1.00 13.27 5.45
C THR A 78 -0.47 13.61 5.24
N GLU A 79 -1.32 12.58 5.16
CA GLU A 79 -2.78 12.76 5.11
C GLU A 79 -3.28 13.59 6.30
N LYS A 80 -2.69 13.40 7.48
CA LYS A 80 -3.00 14.18 8.68
C LYS A 80 -2.79 15.68 8.48
N GLN A 81 -1.68 16.10 7.87
CA GLN A 81 -1.41 17.52 7.61
C GLN A 81 -2.41 18.11 6.61
N VAL A 82 -2.74 17.34 5.56
CA VAL A 82 -3.69 17.82 4.55
C VAL A 82 -5.11 17.93 5.13
N LEU A 83 -5.56 16.94 5.91
CA LEU A 83 -6.85 17.01 6.60
C LEU A 83 -6.88 18.12 7.65
N ASP A 84 -5.80 18.32 8.39
CA ASP A 84 -5.67 19.42 9.33
C ASP A 84 -5.76 20.79 8.63
N THR A 85 -5.18 20.93 7.43
CA THR A 85 -5.36 22.10 6.58
C THR A 85 -6.80 22.24 6.09
N PHE A 86 -7.48 21.13 5.79
CA PHE A 86 -8.86 21.15 5.29
C PHE A 86 -9.86 21.61 6.36
N TYR A 87 -9.69 21.13 7.60
CA TYR A 87 -10.60 21.44 8.70
C TYR A 87 -10.30 22.77 9.41
N TYR A 88 -9.02 23.15 9.48
CA TYR A 88 -8.57 24.29 10.30
C TYR A 88 -7.80 25.34 9.50
N GLY A 89 -7.78 25.23 8.18
CA GLY A 89 -7.18 26.23 7.31
C GLY A 89 -8.08 27.44 7.13
N GLU A 90 -7.46 28.54 6.71
CA GLU A 90 -8.16 29.75 6.28
C GLU A 90 -8.78 29.50 4.91
N LYS A 91 -10.10 29.69 4.80
CA LYS A 91 -10.80 29.59 3.51
C LYS A 91 -10.43 30.79 2.63
N LYS A 92 -9.98 30.50 1.41
CA LYS A 92 -9.71 31.49 0.37
C LYS A 92 -10.37 31.06 -0.93
N VAL A 93 -10.48 31.99 -1.87
CA VAL A 93 -11.00 31.74 -3.21
C VAL A 93 -9.91 32.13 -4.20
N THR A 94 -9.61 31.25 -5.15
CA THR A 94 -8.59 31.55 -6.18
C THR A 94 -9.10 32.64 -7.12
N ALA A 95 -8.19 33.26 -7.88
CA ALA A 95 -8.57 34.21 -8.94
C ALA A 95 -9.54 33.60 -9.99
N ARG A 96 -9.62 32.26 -10.05
CA ARG A 96 -10.53 31.51 -10.94
C ARG A 96 -11.83 31.08 -10.25
N GLY A 97 -12.12 31.58 -9.04
CA GLY A 97 -13.33 31.25 -8.29
C GLY A 97 -13.31 29.88 -7.61
N GLN A 98 -12.17 29.21 -7.52
CA GLN A 98 -12.06 27.89 -6.88
C GLN A 98 -11.86 28.02 -5.37
N ASP A 99 -12.59 27.23 -4.59
CA ASP A 99 -12.42 27.14 -3.15
C ASP A 99 -11.05 26.53 -2.80
N MET A 100 -10.34 27.18 -1.88
CA MET A 100 -9.06 26.71 -1.35
C MET A 100 -9.02 26.86 0.18
N MET A 101 -8.30 25.95 0.84
CA MET A 101 -7.90 26.14 2.24
C MET A 101 -6.40 26.32 2.30
N VAL A 102 -5.94 27.23 3.15
CA VAL A 102 -4.52 27.49 3.36
C VAL A 102 -4.24 27.52 4.85
N LYS A 103 -3.24 26.77 5.31
CA LYS A 103 -2.80 26.76 6.71
C LYS A 103 -1.30 26.94 6.79
N ARG A 104 -0.86 27.85 7.66
CA ARG A 104 0.55 28.07 7.98
C ARG A 104 0.99 27.13 9.09
N TYR A 105 2.12 26.49 8.85
CA TYR A 105 2.87 25.64 9.77
C TYR A 105 4.22 26.30 10.07
N PRO A 106 4.92 25.87 11.14
CA PRO A 106 6.27 26.38 11.43
C PRO A 106 7.28 26.15 10.30
N ASP A 107 7.06 25.12 9.49
CA ASP A 107 7.95 24.67 8.41
C ASP A 107 7.44 25.03 7.00
N GLY A 108 6.46 25.93 6.90
CA GLY A 108 5.92 26.41 5.64
C GLY A 108 4.40 26.55 5.63
N GLU A 109 3.83 26.77 4.46
CA GLU A 109 2.41 26.92 4.23
C GLU A 109 1.91 25.74 3.38
N ILE A 110 0.82 25.10 3.81
CA ILE A 110 0.15 24.07 3.03
C ILE A 110 -1.15 24.66 2.51
N GLY A 111 -1.37 24.52 1.21
CA GLY A 111 -2.61 24.88 0.56
C GLY A 111 -3.24 23.70 -0.16
N LEU A 112 -4.57 23.68 -0.21
CA LEU A 112 -5.33 22.65 -0.89
C LEU A 112 -6.47 23.26 -1.70
N LEU A 113 -6.76 22.63 -2.82
CA LEU A 113 -7.92 22.91 -3.66
C LEU A 113 -8.89 21.74 -3.55
N PHE A 114 -10.16 22.08 -3.36
CA PHE A 114 -11.18 21.09 -3.09
C PHE A 114 -12.51 21.51 -3.72
N GLU A 115 -13.36 20.53 -3.92
CA GLU A 115 -14.72 20.72 -4.42
C GLU A 115 -15.67 19.79 -3.65
N LYS A 116 -16.93 20.21 -3.55
CA LYS A 116 -18.00 19.33 -3.06
C LYS A 116 -18.57 18.58 -4.27
N ARG A 117 -18.62 17.25 -4.20
CA ARG A 117 -19.24 16.42 -5.22
C ARG A 117 -20.75 16.32 -4.99
N ASP A 118 -21.46 15.89 -6.02
CA ASP A 118 -22.91 15.67 -6.00
C ASP A 118 -23.34 14.63 -4.95
N ASP A 119 -22.46 13.67 -4.64
CA ASP A 119 -22.68 12.67 -3.59
C ASP A 119 -22.48 13.20 -2.16
N GLY A 120 -22.31 14.52 -2.01
CA GLY A 120 -22.13 15.21 -0.74
C GLY A 120 -20.72 15.09 -0.15
N ARG A 121 -19.83 14.31 -0.77
CA ARG A 121 -18.45 14.13 -0.32
C ARG A 121 -17.56 15.26 -0.80
N TRP A 122 -16.50 15.53 -0.03
CA TRP A 122 -15.49 16.49 -0.43
C TRP A 122 -14.37 15.79 -1.18
N ASN A 123 -13.94 16.39 -2.28
CA ASN A 123 -12.85 15.89 -3.11
C ASN A 123 -11.71 16.90 -3.10
N ILE A 124 -10.59 16.53 -2.47
CA ILE A 124 -9.34 17.29 -2.56
C ILE A 124 -8.64 16.86 -3.84
N PHE A 125 -8.60 17.76 -4.82
CA PHE A 125 -8.06 17.44 -6.14
C PHE A 125 -6.64 17.93 -6.37
N SER A 126 -6.13 18.86 -5.54
CA SER A 126 -4.74 19.32 -5.59
C SER A 126 -4.29 19.82 -4.23
N VAL A 127 -3.00 19.60 -3.92
CA VAL A 127 -2.31 20.15 -2.75
C VAL A 127 -1.02 20.84 -3.17
N TRP A 128 -0.52 21.76 -2.35
CA TRP A 128 0.79 22.39 -2.52
C TRP A 128 1.39 22.77 -1.16
N LYS A 129 2.71 22.86 -1.10
CA LYS A 129 3.49 23.34 0.05
C LYS A 129 4.43 24.47 -0.43
N ARG A 130 4.56 25.53 0.35
CA ARG A 130 5.55 26.61 0.13
C ARG A 130 6.28 26.96 1.41
#